data_AF-A0A820IGT3-F1
#
_entry.id   AF-A0A820IGT3-F1
#
_cell.length_a   1.000
_cell.length_b   1.000
_cell.length_c   1.000
_cell.angle_alpha   90.00
_cell.angle_beta   90.00
_cell.angle_gamma   90.00
#
_symmetry.space_group_name_H-M   'P 1'
#
loop_
_entity.id
_entity.type
_entity.pdbx_description
1 polymer ?
#
loop_
_entity_poly.entity_id
_entity_poly.type
_entity_poly.pdbx_seq_one_letter_code
_entity_poly.pdbx_strand_id
1 'polypeptide(L)'
;DIWCVLPAAFPENYELIIRDPSRPKFIISYPCSLLNLIIKDHYTNDQYHELVDKDKHIYEICLENSIFFLNLWSLFSYDITSIKRRRKTYKEKRYCIFNMDGTIAELKGFEVKPNGELQLIKIFQASVFEAFLKGTTLEEC
;
A
#
# COMPACT_ATOMS: atom_id res chain seq x y z
N ASP A 1 -2.35 -2.96 -5.47
CA ASP A 1 -1.84 -1.82 -4.67
C ASP A 1 -2.58 -0.55 -5.04
N ILE A 2 -3.11 0.12 -4.02
CA ILE A 2 -3.84 1.39 -4.13
C ILE A 2 -3.19 2.34 -3.15
N TRP A 3 -2.80 3.52 -3.62
CA TRP A 3 -2.38 4.63 -2.79
C TRP A 3 -3.59 5.54 -2.55
N CYS A 4 -3.84 5.91 -1.29
CA CYS A 4 -4.95 6.79 -0.94
C CYS A 4 -4.59 7.62 0.29
N VAL A 5 -5.15 8.83 0.34
CA VAL A 5 -5.09 9.71 1.51
C VAL A 5 -6.43 9.62 2.21
N LEU A 6 -6.42 9.24 3.49
CA LEU A 6 -7.61 9.20 4.34
C LEU A 6 -7.64 10.43 5.25
N PRO A 7 -8.83 10.91 5.66
CA PRO A 7 -8.93 11.97 6.66
C PRO A 7 -8.22 11.59 7.95
N ALA A 8 -7.60 12.56 8.62
CA ALA A 8 -6.91 12.31 9.91
C ALA A 8 -7.84 11.78 11.02
N ALA A 9 -9.15 12.05 10.92
CA ALA A 9 -10.16 11.53 11.84
C ALA A 9 -10.66 10.13 11.48
N PHE A 10 -10.18 9.55 10.37
CA PHE A 10 -10.60 8.22 9.94
C PHE A 10 -10.05 7.14 10.87
N PRO A 11 -10.84 6.11 11.23
CA PRO A 11 -10.37 5.01 12.08
C PRO A 11 -9.19 4.26 11.44
N GLU A 12 -8.05 4.20 12.14
CA GLU A 12 -6.86 3.48 11.67
C GLU A 12 -6.70 2.13 12.37
N ASN A 13 -5.87 2.08 13.41
CA ASN A 13 -5.46 0.84 14.07
C ASN A 13 -6.01 0.80 15.50
N TYR A 14 -6.61 -0.32 15.87
CA TYR A 14 -7.10 -0.61 17.22
C TYR A 14 -6.30 -1.75 17.82
N GLU A 15 -5.81 -1.55 19.04
CA GLU A 15 -5.16 -2.61 19.81
C GLU A 15 -6.20 -3.27 20.73
N LEU A 16 -6.46 -4.56 20.48
CA LEU A 16 -7.31 -5.37 21.33
C LEU A 16 -6.47 -6.10 22.37
N ILE A 17 -6.91 -6.00 23.63
CA ILE A 17 -6.33 -6.75 24.74
C ILE A 17 -7.09 -8.06 24.87
N ILE A 18 -6.40 -9.17 24.67
CA ILE A 18 -6.98 -10.52 24.74
C ILE A 18 -6.65 -11.12 26.10
N ARG A 19 -7.60 -11.87 26.67
CA ARG A 19 -7.43 -12.56 27.97
C ARG A 19 -6.54 -13.80 27.90
N ASP A 20 -6.19 -14.25 26.69
CA ASP A 20 -5.31 -15.40 26.48
C ASP A 20 -3.86 -14.99 26.75
N PRO A 21 -3.17 -15.66 27.69
CA PRO A 21 -1.77 -15.37 28.01
C PRO A 21 -0.79 -15.59 26.85
N SER A 22 -1.15 -16.39 25.82
CA SER A 22 -0.25 -16.65 24.68
C SER A 22 -0.17 -15.48 23.69
N ARG A 23 -1.27 -14.73 23.52
CA ARG A 23 -1.36 -13.58 22.61
C ARG A 23 -2.12 -12.44 23.28
N PRO A 24 -1.48 -11.69 24.19
CA PRO A 24 -2.15 -10.70 25.01
C PRO A 24 -2.63 -9.47 24.22
N LYS A 25 -2.07 -9.23 23.03
CA LYS A 25 -2.32 -8.04 22.21
C LYS A 25 -2.54 -8.44 20.76
N PHE A 26 -3.55 -7.86 20.13
CA PHE A 26 -3.85 -8.05 18.72
C PHE A 26 -4.20 -6.71 18.08
N ILE A 27 -3.48 -6.35 17.01
CA ILE A 27 -3.68 -5.08 16.32
C ILE A 27 -4.58 -5.33 15.11
N ILE A 28 -5.68 -4.60 15.05
CA ILE A 28 -6.62 -4.61 13.93
C ILE A 28 -6.49 -3.29 13.18
N SER A 29 -6.27 -3.37 11.87
CA SER A 29 -6.38 -2.21 11.00
C SER A 29 -7.77 -2.13 10.40
N TYR A 30 -8.55 -1.13 10.81
CA TYR A 30 -9.93 -0.91 10.37
C TYR A 30 -10.09 -0.83 8.84
N PRO A 31 -9.35 0.01 8.08
CA PRO A 31 -9.50 0.07 6.62
C PRO A 31 -9.15 -1.25 5.95
N CYS A 32 -8.14 -1.96 6.46
CA CYS A 32 -7.72 -3.25 5.95
C CYS A 32 -8.80 -4.32 6.15
N SER A 33 -9.34 -4.41 7.38
CA SER A 33 -10.41 -5.32 7.73
C SER A 33 -11.68 -5.04 6.92
N LEU A 34 -12.00 -3.77 6.69
CA LEU A 34 -13.15 -3.38 5.86
C LEU A 34 -13.00 -3.86 4.42
N LEU A 35 -11.82 -3.64 3.81
CA LEU A 35 -11.55 -4.12 2.45
C LEU A 35 -11.57 -5.65 2.38
N ASN A 36 -10.98 -6.33 3.36
CA ASN A 36 -10.98 -7.79 3.43
C ASN A 36 -12.39 -8.37 3.58
N LEU A 37 -13.29 -7.68 4.30
CA LEU A 37 -14.69 -8.07 4.39
C LEU A 37 -15.38 -7.98 3.02
N ILE A 38 -15.23 -6.86 2.31
CA ILE A 38 -15.80 -6.66 0.98
C ILE A 38 -15.26 -7.72 0.00
N ILE A 39 -13.97 -8.06 0.08
CA ILE A 39 -13.35 -9.07 -0.78
C ILE A 39 -13.91 -10.45 -0.49
N LYS A 40 -14.06 -10.78 0.79
CA LYS A 40 -14.69 -12.03 1.19
C LYS A 40 -16.12 -12.12 0.65
N ASP A 41 -16.90 -11.06 0.77
CA ASP A 41 -18.32 -11.09 0.38
C ASP A 41 -18.50 -11.19 -1.15
N HIS A 42 -17.62 -10.58 -1.93
CA HIS A 42 -17.78 -10.51 -3.39
C HIS A 42 -16.89 -11.45 -4.20
N TYR A 43 -15.79 -11.94 -3.64
CA TYR A 43 -14.75 -12.68 -4.38
C TYR A 43 -14.37 -14.01 -3.75
N THR A 44 -15.20 -14.55 -2.85
CA THR A 44 -15.00 -15.93 -2.34
C THR A 44 -15.43 -16.93 -3.38
N ASN A 45 -14.57 -17.92 -3.64
CA ASN A 45 -14.89 -19.03 -4.54
C ASN A 45 -15.75 -20.06 -3.79
N ASP A 46 -17.01 -20.18 -4.18
CA ASP A 46 -17.98 -21.15 -3.65
C ASP A 46 -17.98 -22.50 -4.38
N GLN A 47 -17.08 -22.67 -5.34
CA GLN A 47 -16.94 -23.87 -6.16
C GLN A 47 -15.57 -24.54 -5.99
N TYR A 48 -14.85 -24.24 -4.90
CA TYR A 48 -13.53 -24.82 -4.70
C TYR A 48 -13.65 -26.29 -4.30
N HIS A 49 -13.08 -27.19 -5.10
CA HIS A 49 -13.13 -28.64 -4.85
C HIS A 49 -11.84 -29.10 -4.16
N GLU A 50 -11.99 -29.72 -3.00
CA GLU A 50 -10.88 -30.33 -2.27
C GLU A 50 -11.02 -31.86 -2.25
N LEU A 51 -9.92 -32.57 -2.48
CA LEU A 51 -9.91 -34.04 -2.52
C LEU A 51 -9.83 -34.60 -1.10
N VAL A 52 -10.94 -35.17 -0.62
CA VAL A 52 -11.05 -35.70 0.75
C VAL A 52 -10.68 -37.18 0.82
N ASP A 53 -11.01 -37.96 -0.22
CA ASP A 53 -10.67 -39.39 -0.31
C ASP A 53 -9.95 -39.67 -1.64
N LYS A 54 -8.65 -39.98 -1.54
CA LYS A 54 -7.79 -40.25 -2.70
C LYS A 54 -8.10 -41.58 -3.38
N ASP A 55 -8.53 -42.59 -2.62
CA ASP A 55 -8.75 -43.94 -3.13
C ASP A 55 -10.12 -44.04 -3.83
N LYS A 56 -11.10 -43.27 -3.35
CA LYS A 56 -12.45 -43.21 -3.94
C LYS A 56 -12.68 -42.02 -4.87
N HIS A 57 -11.67 -41.16 -5.06
CA HIS A 57 -11.77 -39.92 -5.83
C HIS A 57 -12.95 -39.04 -5.42
N ILE A 58 -13.18 -38.89 -4.11
CA ILE A 58 -14.27 -38.07 -3.56
C ILE A 58 -13.77 -36.65 -3.32
N TYR A 59 -14.50 -35.68 -3.88
CA TYR A 59 -14.26 -34.27 -3.70
C TYR A 59 -15.37 -33.63 -2.86
N GLU A 60 -14.99 -32.71 -1.98
CA GLU A 60 -15.91 -31.85 -1.24
C GLU A 60 -15.79 -30.41 -1.77
N ILE A 61 -16.91 -29.70 -1.82
CA ILE A 61 -16.94 -28.30 -2.24
C ILE A 61 -16.90 -27.42 -0.99
N CYS A 62 -15.92 -26.53 -0.95
CA CYS A 62 -15.68 -25.61 0.15
C CYS A 62 -15.64 -24.16 -0.35
N LEU A 63 -15.91 -23.22 0.58
CA LEU A 63 -15.74 -21.79 0.34
C LEU A 63 -14.26 -21.44 0.55
N GLU A 64 -13.56 -21.08 -0.52
CA GLU A 64 -12.13 -20.76 -0.47
C GLU A 64 -11.89 -19.31 -0.87
N ASN A 65 -11.19 -18.57 -0.02
CA ASN A 65 -10.70 -17.23 -0.32
C ASN A 65 -9.44 -16.92 0.50
N SER A 66 -8.32 -16.79 -0.21
CA SER A 66 -7.01 -16.44 0.37
C SER A 66 -6.54 -15.04 -0.02
N ILE A 67 -7.44 -14.21 -0.55
CA ILE A 67 -7.14 -12.83 -0.95
C ILE A 67 -7.29 -11.91 0.25
N PHE A 68 -6.17 -11.36 0.71
CA PHE A 68 -6.14 -10.40 1.80
C PHE A 68 -5.33 -9.18 1.40
N PHE A 69 -5.88 -7.99 1.67
CA PHE A 69 -5.09 -6.79 1.78
C PHE A 69 -4.24 -6.88 3.05
N LEU A 70 -3.01 -6.41 2.91
CA LEU A 70 -2.10 -6.15 4.00
C LEU A 70 -1.95 -4.65 4.12
N ASN A 71 -2.15 -4.11 5.33
CA ASN A 71 -1.87 -2.71 5.56
C ASN A 71 -0.38 -2.54 5.83
N LEU A 72 0.30 -1.80 4.96
CA LEU A 72 1.69 -1.39 5.15
C LEU A 72 1.80 -0.01 5.83
N TRP A 73 0.68 0.57 6.27
CA TRP A 73 0.63 1.91 6.87
C TRP A 73 1.21 1.94 8.28
N SER A 74 2.53 2.00 8.34
CA SER A 74 3.18 3.06 9.08
C SER A 74 3.96 3.84 8.03
N LEU A 75 3.90 5.18 8.11
CA LEU A 75 4.68 6.18 7.37
C LEU A 75 3.81 6.99 6.41
N PHE A 76 3.43 8.16 6.92
CA PHE A 76 2.82 9.25 6.16
C PHE A 76 3.68 9.56 4.93
N SER A 77 3.16 9.22 3.77
CA SER A 77 3.81 9.39 2.48
C SER A 77 3.36 10.68 1.80
N TYR A 78 4.27 11.65 1.63
CA TYR A 78 4.04 12.76 0.69
C TYR A 78 4.20 12.25 -0.74
N ASP A 79 3.08 12.05 -1.45
CA ASP A 79 3.07 11.58 -2.84
C ASP A 79 3.32 12.74 -3.83
N ILE A 80 4.43 12.66 -4.58
CA ILE A 80 4.67 13.56 -5.71
C ILE A 80 4.32 12.83 -7.01
N THR A 81 3.11 13.06 -7.51
CA THR A 81 2.74 12.62 -8.88
C THR A 81 2.97 13.73 -9.90
N SER A 82 3.89 13.53 -10.85
CA SER A 82 4.06 14.44 -11.98
C SER A 82 3.06 14.13 -13.11
N ILE A 83 1.93 14.84 -13.16
CA ILE A 83 1.04 14.84 -14.33
C ILE A 83 1.54 15.88 -15.34
N LYS A 84 2.14 15.42 -16.45
CA LYS A 84 2.34 16.30 -17.61
C LYS A 84 1.02 16.35 -18.38
N ARG A 85 0.37 17.51 -18.42
CA ARG A 85 -0.73 17.78 -19.37
C ARG A 85 -0.17 17.68 -20.79
N ARG A 86 -0.31 16.51 -21.42
CA ARG A 86 -0.72 16.33 -22.82
C ARG A 86 -0.59 14.87 -23.24
N ARG A 87 -1.73 14.36 -23.74
CA ARG A 87 -1.98 13.06 -24.37
C ARG A 87 -1.73 11.84 -23.49
N LYS A 88 -2.80 11.05 -23.35
CA LYS A 88 -2.84 9.72 -22.74
C LYS A 88 -1.86 8.78 -23.46
N THR A 89 -0.60 8.84 -23.08
CA THR A 89 0.29 7.69 -23.15
C THR A 89 0.53 7.28 -21.71
N TYR A 90 0.50 5.97 -21.45
CA TYR A 90 0.71 5.35 -20.16
C TYR A 90 2.05 5.83 -19.57
N LYS A 91 2.02 6.98 -18.89
CA LYS A 91 3.15 7.45 -18.12
C LYS A 91 3.33 6.44 -17.00
N GLU A 92 4.50 5.81 -16.98
CA GLU A 92 4.96 4.99 -15.87
C GLU A 92 4.62 5.70 -14.56
N LYS A 93 4.13 4.92 -13.60
CA LYS A 93 3.71 5.43 -12.29
C LYS A 93 4.94 6.03 -11.59
N ARG A 94 5.12 7.35 -11.70
CA ARG A 94 6.18 8.09 -11.01
C ARG A 94 5.64 8.61 -9.69
N TYR A 95 6.16 8.11 -8.58
CA TYR A 95 5.83 8.57 -7.23
C TYR A 95 7.06 8.47 -6.33
N CYS A 96 7.11 9.39 -5.37
CA CYS A 96 8.08 9.45 -4.30
C CYS A 96 7.29 9.47 -3.01
N ILE A 97 7.70 8.68 -2.04
CA ILE A 97 7.08 8.50 -0.75
C ILE A 97 8.15 8.75 0.29
N PHE A 98 7.83 9.61 1.25
CA PHE A 98 8.70 9.95 2.36
C PHE A 98 8.21 9.30 3.66
N ASN A 99 9.14 9.13 4.58
CA ASN A 99 8.91 8.77 5.96
C ASN A 99 8.64 10.00 6.81
N MET A 100 8.13 9.80 8.03
CA MET A 100 7.97 10.89 9.01
C MET A 100 9.30 11.56 9.37
N ASP A 101 10.40 10.81 9.33
CA ASP A 101 11.75 11.33 9.58
C ASP A 101 12.32 12.12 8.39
N GLY A 102 11.55 12.30 7.31
CA GLY A 102 11.97 12.99 6.08
C GLY A 102 12.83 12.15 5.13
N THR A 103 13.11 10.89 5.46
CA THR A 103 13.83 9.97 4.58
C THR A 103 12.93 9.42 3.46
N ILE A 104 13.49 9.09 2.30
CA ILE A 104 12.73 8.51 1.19
C ILE A 104 12.43 7.03 1.49
N ALA A 105 11.16 6.66 1.60
CA ALA A 105 10.72 5.28 1.81
C ALA A 105 10.65 4.51 0.49
N GLU A 106 10.00 5.10 -0.52
CA GLU A 106 9.83 4.49 -1.82
C GLU A 106 9.96 5.54 -2.93
N LEU A 107 10.69 5.19 -3.99
CA LEU A 107 10.85 6.05 -5.17
C LEU A 107 10.72 5.16 -6.40
N LYS A 108 9.71 5.43 -7.23
CA LYS A 108 9.42 4.64 -8.43
C LYS A 108 9.32 5.54 -9.65
N GLY A 109 9.90 5.10 -10.76
CA GLY A 109 9.81 5.78 -12.06
C GLY A 109 10.60 7.10 -12.17
N PHE A 110 11.44 7.43 -11.20
CA PHE A 110 12.33 8.60 -11.24
C PHE A 110 13.77 8.23 -11.60
N GLU A 111 14.44 9.19 -12.24
CA GLU A 111 15.75 9.11 -12.87
C GLU A 111 16.91 9.12 -11.83
N VAL A 112 16.56 9.35 -10.55
CA VAL A 112 17.47 9.15 -9.40
C VAL A 112 17.98 7.70 -9.33
N LYS A 113 17.19 6.72 -9.79
CA LYS A 113 17.56 5.29 -9.85
C LYS A 113 17.32 4.71 -11.25
N PRO A 114 18.19 5.03 -12.22
CA PRO A 114 18.77 3.99 -13.07
C PRO A 114 20.25 4.21 -13.41
N ASN A 115 20.94 3.12 -13.73
CA ASN A 115 22.33 3.15 -14.22
C ASN A 115 22.35 3.73 -15.65
N GLY A 116 23.12 4.80 -15.89
CA GLY A 116 23.35 5.36 -17.24
C GLY A 116 22.81 6.76 -17.51
N GLU A 117 22.03 7.36 -16.61
CA GLU A 117 21.49 8.72 -16.80
C GLU A 117 22.44 9.84 -16.33
N LEU A 118 22.24 11.04 -16.90
CA LEU A 118 23.07 12.22 -16.65
C LEU A 118 23.10 12.56 -15.15
N GLN A 119 24.30 12.62 -14.56
CA GLN A 119 24.48 12.89 -13.13
C GLN A 119 23.79 14.18 -12.66
N LEU A 120 23.73 15.20 -13.52
CA LEU A 120 23.05 16.46 -13.23
C LEU A 120 21.57 16.27 -12.91
N ILE A 121 20.87 15.43 -13.68
CA ILE A 121 19.43 15.18 -13.51
C ILE A 121 19.18 14.46 -12.18
N LYS A 122 20.08 13.55 -11.79
CA LYS A 122 20.02 12.84 -10.51
C LYS A 122 20.17 13.79 -9.33
N ILE A 123 21.18 14.66 -9.38
CA ILE A 123 21.43 15.67 -8.34
C ILE A 123 20.24 16.64 -8.25
N PHE A 124 19.71 17.08 -9.39
CA PHE A 124 18.55 17.96 -9.44
C PHE A 124 17.29 17.34 -8.85
N GLN A 125 16.96 16.09 -9.21
CA GLN A 125 15.79 15.43 -8.66
C GLN A 125 15.93 15.18 -7.16
N ALA A 126 17.12 14.78 -6.69
CA ALA A 126 17.38 14.60 -5.27
C ALA A 126 17.22 15.91 -4.47
N SER A 127 17.76 17.04 -4.97
CA SER A 127 17.64 18.33 -4.27
C SER A 127 16.20 18.86 -4.25
N VAL A 128 15.45 18.64 -5.32
CA VAL A 128 14.03 19.02 -5.40
C VAL A 128 13.18 18.20 -4.43
N PHE A 129 13.44 16.89 -4.30
CA PHE A 129 12.74 16.04 -3.34
C PHE A 129 12.95 16.45 -1.88
N GLU A 130 14.15 16.88 -1.53
CA GLU A 130 14.43 17.44 -0.19
C GLU A 130 13.73 18.79 0.04
N ALA A 131 13.64 19.63 -1.00
CA ALA A 131 12.98 20.92 -0.91
C ALA A 131 11.48 20.79 -0.65
N PHE A 132 10.80 19.77 -1.20
CA PHE A 132 9.37 19.54 -0.98
C PHE A 132 8.97 19.24 0.47
N LEU A 133 9.93 18.85 1.33
CA LEU A 133 9.68 18.65 2.75
C LEU A 133 9.80 19.94 3.56
N LYS A 134 10.24 21.05 2.95
CA LYS A 134 10.41 22.34 3.58
C LYS A 134 9.15 23.19 3.33
N GLY A 135 8.79 24.01 4.32
CA GLY A 135 7.58 24.84 4.28
C GLY A 135 6.51 24.35 5.26
N THR A 136 5.64 25.25 5.69
CA THR A 136 4.54 24.93 6.63
C THR A 136 3.17 24.95 5.95
N THR A 137 3.10 25.55 4.75
CA THR A 137 1.88 25.65 3.95
C THR A 137 2.11 25.09 2.55
N LEU A 138 1.03 24.68 1.88
CA LEU A 138 1.09 24.14 0.52
C LEU A 138 1.64 25.16 -0.51
N GLU A 139 1.51 26.46 -0.23
CA GLU A 139 2.02 27.52 -1.10
C GLU A 139 3.52 27.78 -0.90
N GLU A 140 4.05 27.47 0.30
CA GLU A 140 5.47 27.59 0.64
C GLU A 140 6.30 26.39 0.16
N CYS A 141 5.68 25.21 0.07
CA CYS A 141 6.28 23.97 -0.44
C CYS A 141 6.43 23.97 -1.97
#